data_AF-X1BJJ6-F1
#
_entry.id   AF-X1BJJ6-F1
#
_cell.length_a   1.000
_cell.length_b   1.000
_cell.length_c   1.000
_cell.angle_alpha   90.00
_cell.angle_beta   90.00
_cell.angle_gamma   90.00
#
_symmetry.space_group_name_H-M   'P 1'
#
loop_
_entity.id
_entity.type
_entity.pdbx_description
1 polymer ?
#
loop_
_entity_poly.entity_id
_entity_poly.type
_entity_poly.pdbx_seq_one_letter_code
_entity_poly.pdbx_strand_id
1 'polypeptide(L)'
;TDGEPTAHIDGRDIVLIYPPAESTARRTLAEVKRCADEGIHLSSFALIEDYFYLGLMNFVEKMAEVSGGVCAYCDANDLGNMVIESFVGGRKKRRVVG
;
A
#
# COMPACT_ATOMS: atom_id res chain seq x y z
N THR A 1 9.52 -0.02 -10.69
CA THR A 1 8.06 0.13 -10.81
C THR A 1 7.73 1.51 -10.32
N ASP A 2 6.91 2.26 -11.04
CA ASP A 2 6.42 3.59 -10.64
C ASP A 2 5.51 3.54 -9.39
N GLY A 3 5.09 2.34 -8.97
CA GLY A 3 4.31 2.11 -7.75
C GLY A 3 2.79 2.19 -8.00
N GLU A 4 2.38 2.51 -9.22
CA GLU A 4 0.98 2.65 -9.57
C GLU A 4 0.28 1.30 -9.81
N PRO A 5 -1.05 1.21 -9.64
CA PRO A 5 -1.80 -0.02 -9.87
C PRO A 5 -2.00 -0.27 -11.37
N THR A 6 -0.94 -0.74 -12.04
CA THR A 6 -0.90 -0.98 -13.49
C THR A 6 -1.20 -2.41 -13.89
N ALA A 7 -1.31 -3.34 -12.92
CA ALA A 7 -1.55 -4.75 -13.19
C ALA A 7 -2.65 -5.37 -12.31
N HIS A 8 -3.43 -6.29 -12.88
CA HIS A 8 -4.34 -7.17 -12.13
C HIS A 8 -4.62 -8.47 -12.89
N ILE A 9 -5.18 -9.46 -12.20
CA ILE A 9 -5.73 -10.67 -12.83
C ILE A 9 -7.21 -10.46 -13.12
N ASP A 10 -7.63 -10.79 -14.35
CA ASP A 10 -9.02 -10.87 -14.76
C ASP A 10 -9.35 -12.26 -15.29
N GLY A 11 -10.05 -13.07 -14.48
CA GLY A 11 -10.26 -14.48 -14.79
C GLY A 11 -8.94 -15.25 -14.85
N ARG A 12 -8.52 -15.62 -16.07
CA ARG A 12 -7.25 -16.33 -16.32
C ARG A 12 -6.19 -15.44 -16.97
N ASP A 13 -6.55 -14.21 -17.30
CA ASP A 13 -5.69 -13.29 -18.03
C ASP A 13 -4.98 -12.33 -17.07
N ILE A 14 -3.74 -11.99 -17.41
CA ILE A 14 -3.01 -10.90 -16.79
C ILE A 14 -3.27 -9.62 -17.57
N VAL A 15 -3.78 -8.61 -16.89
CA VAL A 15 -3.97 -7.27 -17.44
C VAL A 15 -2.78 -6.42 -17.02
N LEU A 16 -2.13 -5.78 -18.00
CA LEU A 16 -1.04 -4.82 -17.81
C LEU A 16 -1.40 -3.54 -18.56
N ILE A 17 -1.57 -2.42 -17.86
CA ILE A 17 -2.09 -1.17 -18.44
C ILE A 17 -1.44 0.07 -17.83
N TYR A 18 -0.99 0.98 -18.71
CA TYR A 18 -0.48 2.31 -18.36
C TYR A 18 -1.08 3.37 -19.31
N PRO A 19 -1.64 4.49 -18.79
CA PRO A 19 -1.80 4.81 -17.38
C PRO A 19 -2.77 3.86 -16.65
N PRO A 20 -2.69 3.75 -15.31
CA PRO A 20 -3.54 2.87 -14.52
C PRO A 20 -5.03 3.06 -14.82
N ALA A 21 -5.74 1.96 -15.04
CA ALA A 21 -7.20 1.99 -15.13
C ALA A 21 -7.85 1.97 -13.74
N GLU A 22 -8.99 2.62 -13.60
CA GLU A 22 -9.79 2.60 -12.36
C GLU A 22 -10.17 1.17 -11.94
N SER A 23 -10.41 0.28 -12.91
CA SER A 23 -10.68 -1.14 -12.65
C SER A 23 -9.49 -1.85 -11.99
N THR A 24 -8.26 -1.54 -12.42
CA THR A 24 -7.04 -2.07 -11.82
C THR A 24 -6.89 -1.56 -10.39
N ALA A 25 -7.04 -0.25 -10.17
CA ALA A 25 -6.97 0.33 -8.83
C ALA A 25 -7.98 -0.30 -7.86
N ARG A 26 -9.24 -0.49 -8.28
CA ARG A 26 -10.27 -1.14 -7.46
C ARG A 26 -9.93 -2.58 -7.10
N ARG A 27 -9.37 -3.35 -8.04
CA ARG A 27 -8.96 -4.74 -7.80
C ARG A 27 -7.77 -4.83 -6.86
N THR A 28 -6.79 -3.92 -6.99
CA THR A 28 -5.68 -3.85 -6.05
C THR A 28 -6.15 -3.52 -4.64
N LEU A 29 -7.04 -2.54 -4.46
CA LEU A 29 -7.60 -2.23 -3.13
C LEU A 29 -8.40 -3.41 -2.54
N ALA A 30 -9.14 -4.15 -3.37
CA ALA A 30 -9.84 -5.35 -2.92
C ALA A 30 -8.87 -6.43 -2.42
N GLU A 31 -7.72 -6.61 -3.09
CA GLU A 31 -6.69 -7.54 -2.64
C GLU A 31 -6.02 -7.07 -1.33
N VAL A 32 -5.72 -5.79 -1.21
CA VAL A 32 -5.20 -5.18 0.02
C VAL A 32 -6.14 -5.46 1.19
N LYS A 33 -7.46 -5.32 0.97
CA LYS A 33 -8.47 -5.66 1.98
C LYS A 33 -8.43 -7.14 2.35
N ARG A 34 -8.36 -8.03 1.37
CA ARG A 34 -8.28 -9.48 1.62
C ARG A 34 -7.07 -9.85 2.45
N CYS A 35 -5.90 -9.31 2.11
CA CYS A 35 -4.68 -9.49 2.91
C CYS A 35 -4.89 -9.05 4.36
N ALA A 36 -5.48 -7.86 4.57
CA ALA A 36 -5.76 -7.37 5.92
C ALA A 36 -6.79 -8.23 6.67
N ASP A 37 -7.85 -8.70 5.99
CA ASP A 37 -8.85 -9.62 6.55
C ASP A 37 -8.22 -10.97 6.96
N GLU A 38 -7.16 -11.42 6.26
CA GLU A 38 -6.36 -12.60 6.59
C GLU A 38 -5.31 -12.35 7.69
N GLY A 39 -5.27 -11.13 8.25
CA GLY A 39 -4.32 -10.75 9.30
C GLY A 39 -2.91 -10.44 8.78
N ILE A 40 -2.75 -10.25 7.48
CA ILE A 40 -1.49 -9.79 6.88
C ILE A 40 -1.40 -8.27 7.05
N HIS A 41 -0.41 -7.81 7.81
CA HIS A 41 -0.16 -6.38 8.00
C HIS A 41 0.61 -5.80 6.81
N LEU A 42 0.05 -4.75 6.20
CA LEU A 42 0.69 -4.03 5.10
C LEU A 42 1.35 -2.74 5.61
N SER A 43 2.57 -2.50 5.15
CA SER A 43 3.25 -1.21 5.24
C SER A 43 3.69 -0.80 3.84
N SER A 44 3.19 0.33 3.36
CA SER A 44 3.53 0.87 2.06
C SER A 44 4.09 2.27 2.22
N PHE A 45 5.22 2.53 1.57
CA PHE A 45 5.90 3.82 1.63
C PHE A 45 6.09 4.31 0.20
N ALA A 46 5.45 5.42 -0.12
CA ALA A 46 5.56 6.06 -1.42
C ALA A 46 6.62 7.15 -1.33
N LEU A 47 7.73 6.95 -2.06
CA LEU A 47 8.77 7.95 -2.17
C LEU A 47 8.40 8.90 -3.29
N ILE A 48 7.87 10.07 -2.92
CA ILE A 48 7.33 11.04 -3.87
C ILE A 48 7.99 12.39 -3.58
N GLU A 49 8.81 12.84 -4.53
CA GLU A 49 9.51 14.14 -4.46
C GLU A 49 8.77 15.24 -5.27
N ASP A 50 7.84 14.86 -6.16
CA ASP A 50 7.16 15.76 -7.09
C ASP A 50 5.62 15.64 -7.03
N TYR A 51 4.93 16.78 -7.12
CA TYR A 51 3.48 16.91 -7.17
C TYR A 51 2.83 16.21 -8.37
N PHE A 52 3.59 15.86 -9.41
CA PHE A 52 3.10 15.10 -10.57
C PHE A 52 2.45 13.75 -10.17
N TYR A 53 2.82 13.18 -9.02
CA TYR A 53 2.34 11.87 -8.55
C TYR A 53 1.14 11.94 -7.60
N LEU A 54 0.33 13.00 -7.66
CA LEU A 54 -0.87 13.13 -6.81
C LEU A 54 -1.84 11.94 -6.92
N GLY A 55 -1.93 11.33 -8.11
CA GLY A 55 -2.71 10.11 -8.33
C GLY A 55 -2.22 8.93 -7.50
N LEU A 56 -0.90 8.75 -7.43
CA LEU A 56 -0.26 7.72 -6.61
C LEU A 56 -0.42 8.02 -5.11
N MET A 57 -0.30 9.28 -4.68
CA MET A 57 -0.55 9.68 -3.28
C MET A 57 -1.96 9.27 -2.84
N ASN A 58 -2.98 9.66 -3.60
CA ASN A 58 -4.37 9.32 -3.30
C ASN A 58 -4.62 7.81 -3.28
N PHE A 59 -3.91 7.05 -4.13
CA PHE A 59 -4.02 5.60 -4.15
C PHE A 59 -3.40 4.95 -2.91
N VAL A 60 -2.23 5.43 -2.50
CA VAL A 60 -1.51 4.96 -1.31
C VAL A 60 -2.28 5.28 -0.03
N GLU A 61 -2.93 6.44 0.06
CA GLU A 61 -3.85 6.77 1.17
C GLU A 61 -5.00 5.77 1.27
N LYS A 62 -5.66 5.44 0.14
CA LYS A 62 -6.73 4.42 0.11
C LYS A 62 -6.22 3.05 0.54
N MET A 63 -4.97 2.70 0.22
CA MET A 63 -4.40 1.44 0.70
C MET A 63 -4.28 1.41 2.23
N ALA A 64 -3.93 2.52 2.87
CA ALA A 64 -3.90 2.62 4.34
C ALA A 64 -5.30 2.46 4.93
N GLU A 65 -6.28 3.18 4.38
CA GLU A 65 -7.67 3.12 4.86
C GLU A 65 -8.22 1.69 4.81
N VAL A 66 -7.96 0.97 3.72
CA VAL A 66 -8.50 -0.37 3.50
C VAL A 66 -7.72 -1.45 4.26
N SER A 67 -6.40 -1.28 4.43
CA SER A 67 -5.58 -2.26 5.16
C SER A 67 -5.59 -2.06 6.69
N GLY A 68 -5.93 -0.86 7.18
CA GLY A 68 -5.65 -0.45 8.56
C GLY A 68 -4.15 -0.43 8.89
N GLY A 69 -3.30 -0.50 7.87
CA GLY A 69 -1.85 -0.52 7.96
C GLY A 69 -1.23 0.87 7.86
N VAL A 70 0.08 0.91 7.64
CA VAL A 70 0.81 2.17 7.46
C VAL A 70 0.93 2.46 5.97
N CYS A 71 0.43 3.60 5.54
CA CYS A 71 0.78 4.16 4.24
C CYS A 71 1.23 5.61 4.42
N ALA A 72 2.41 5.93 3.92
CA ALA A 72 2.99 7.26 4.04
C ALA A 72 3.64 7.69 2.73
N TYR A 73 3.53 8.99 2.43
CA TYR A 73 4.40 9.66 1.49
C TYR A 73 5.61 10.19 2.27
N CYS A 74 6.82 9.99 1.76
CA CYS A 74 8.02 10.52 2.37
C CYS A 74 9.06 10.87 1.32
N ASP A 75 9.89 11.86 1.65
CA ASP A 75 11.17 12.04 0.97
C ASP A 75 12.09 10.85 1.31
N ALA A 76 13.02 10.51 0.42
CA ALA A 76 13.94 9.40 0.62
C ALA A 76 14.74 9.51 1.93
N ASN A 77 15.00 10.74 2.42
CA ASN A 77 15.72 10.98 3.67
C ASN A 77 14.91 10.63 4.92
N ASP A 78 13.56 10.65 4.85
CA ASP A 78 12.67 10.39 5.99
C ASP A 78 12.22 8.93 6.10
N LEU A 79 12.37 8.14 5.02
CA LEU A 79 11.97 6.75 4.95
C LEU A 79 12.54 5.91 6.10
N GLY A 80 13.82 6.12 6.44
CA GLY A 80 14.51 5.35 7.47
C GLY A 80 13.82 5.44 8.84
N ASN A 81 13.40 6.63 9.24
CA ASN A 81 12.71 6.84 10.51
C ASN A 81 11.31 6.21 10.49
N MET A 82 10.56 6.38 9.40
CA MET A 82 9.22 5.79 9.24
C MET A 82 9.23 4.26 9.29
N VAL A 83 10.23 3.62 8.69
CA VAL A 83 10.39 2.16 8.73
C VAL A 83 10.63 1.69 10.16
N ILE A 84 11.50 2.37 10.91
CA ILE A 84 11.78 2.06 12.33
C ILE A 84 10.51 2.22 13.17
N GLU A 85 9.78 3.32 13.00
CA GLU A 85 8.54 3.60 13.74
C GLU A 85 7.45 2.57 13.45
N SER A 86 7.25 2.21 12.17
CA SER A 86 6.33 1.16 11.76
C SER A 86 6.68 -0.18 12.43
N PHE A 87 7.97 -0.54 12.44
CA PHE A 87 8.46 -1.77 13.04
C PHE A 87 8.27 -1.81 14.57
N VAL A 88 8.56 -0.70 15.26
CA VAL A 88 8.39 -0.59 16.72
C VAL A 88 6.90 -0.59 17.10
N GLY A 89 6.06 0.12 16.34
CA GLY A 89 4.62 0.18 16.53
C GLY A 89 3.94 -1.19 16.36
N GLY A 90 4.34 -1.96 15.35
CA GLY A 90 3.82 -3.30 15.06
C GLY A 90 4.11 -4.35 16.15
N ARG A 91 5.13 -4.14 17.00
CA ARG A 91 5.49 -5.07 18.09
C ARG A 91 4.58 -5.00 19.32
N LYS A 92 3.77 -3.95 19.51
CA LYS A 92 3.06 -3.70 20.79
C LYS A 92 1.87 -4.64 21.10
N LYS A 93 1.58 -5.70 20.32
CA LYS A 93 0.41 -6.57 20.55
C LYS A 93 0.61 -8.09 20.39
N ARG A 94 1.79 -8.66 20.64
CA ARG A 94 1.86 -10.09 21.00
C ARG A 94 1.68 -10.26 22.51
N ARG A 95 0.42 -10.16 22.98
CA ARG A 95 0.06 -10.78 24.28
C ARG A 95 0.08 -12.28 24.05
N VAL A 96 0.99 -12.98 24.71
CA VAL A 96 0.90 -14.42 24.89
C VAL A 96 -0.43 -14.68 25.60
N VAL A 97 -1.35 -15.34 24.91
CA VAL A 97 -2.53 -15.92 25.56
C VAL A 97 -1.99 -17.13 26.31
N GLY A 98 -1.94 -17.01 27.64
CA GLY A 98 -1.69 -18.14 28.54
C GLY A 98 -2.92 -19.02 28.67
#